data_AF-A0A0C3H2H9-F1
#
_entry.id   AF-A0A0C3H2H9-F1
#
_cell.length_a   1.000
_cell.length_b   1.000
_cell.length_c   1.000
_cell.angle_alpha   90.00
_cell.angle_beta   90.00
_cell.angle_gamma   90.00
#
_symmetry.space_group_name_H-M   'P 1'
#
loop_
_entity.id
_entity.type
_entity.pdbx_description
1 polymer ?
#
loop_
_entity_poly.entity_id
_entity_poly.type
_entity_poly.pdbx_seq_one_letter_code
_entity_poly.pdbx_strand_id
1 'polypeptide(L)'
;MLQLSPNPTFHFELLPVLGSARYFGADIAEILKVAQDIISGDFKSWSTKFLSLAEWALSTIDYNKTYNKDTLRDIYFRASSYFRCADFFLHGNPDDARINSL
;
A
#
# COMPACT_ATOMS: atom_id res chain seq x y z
N MET A 1 -15.01 -16.05 -5.85
CA MET A 1 -14.12 -15.12 -5.11
C MET A 1 -13.87 -13.92 -6.02
N LEU A 2 -13.86 -12.69 -5.51
CA LEU A 2 -13.58 -11.51 -6.33
C LEU A 2 -12.10 -11.54 -6.76
N GLN A 3 -11.85 -11.48 -8.07
CA GLN A 3 -10.49 -11.43 -8.61
C GLN A 3 -10.01 -9.98 -8.67
N LEU A 4 -8.92 -9.66 -7.97
CA LEU A 4 -8.37 -8.31 -7.88
C LEU A 4 -7.33 -7.99 -8.96
N SER A 5 -6.71 -9.01 -9.54
CA SER A 5 -5.73 -8.86 -10.63
C SER A 5 -5.75 -10.11 -11.53
N PRO A 6 -5.56 -9.97 -12.85
CA PRO A 6 -5.37 -11.12 -13.72
C PRO A 6 -4.00 -11.79 -13.55
N ASN A 7 -3.00 -11.10 -12.99
CA ASN A 7 -1.73 -11.71 -12.61
C ASN A 7 -1.88 -12.46 -11.26
N PRO A 8 -1.55 -13.76 -11.19
CA PRO A 8 -1.79 -14.57 -10.00
C PRO A 8 -0.93 -14.14 -8.80
N THR A 9 0.30 -13.69 -9.03
CA THR A 9 1.19 -13.16 -7.97
C THR A 9 0.62 -11.89 -7.38
N PHE A 10 0.19 -10.95 -8.20
CA PHE A 10 -0.42 -9.70 -7.73
C PHE A 10 -1.75 -9.95 -7.04
N HIS A 11 -2.57 -10.86 -7.59
CA HIS A 11 -3.82 -11.24 -6.94
C HIS A 11 -3.56 -11.80 -5.55
N PHE A 12 -2.59 -12.72 -5.42
CA PHE A 12 -2.19 -13.30 -4.16
C PHE A 12 -1.72 -12.22 -3.17
N GLU A 13 -0.80 -11.34 -3.56
CA GLU A 13 -0.26 -10.32 -2.66
C GLU A 13 -1.28 -9.22 -2.26
N LEU A 14 -2.29 -8.94 -3.09
CA LEU A 14 -3.36 -8.00 -2.73
C LEU A 14 -4.28 -8.55 -1.63
N LEU A 15 -4.45 -9.88 -1.53
CA LEU A 15 -5.38 -10.51 -0.59
C LEU A 15 -4.96 -10.30 0.89
N PRO A 16 -3.70 -10.53 1.31
CA PRO A 16 -3.25 -10.23 2.67
C PRO A 16 -3.39 -8.76 3.04
N VAL A 17 -3.10 -7.85 2.09
CA VAL A 17 -3.23 -6.41 2.33
C VAL A 17 -4.69 -6.03 2.55
N LEU A 18 -5.59 -6.52 1.70
CA LEU A 18 -7.03 -6.34 1.88
C LEU A 18 -7.52 -6.97 3.20
N GLY A 19 -7.02 -8.16 3.56
CA GLY A 19 -7.35 -8.85 4.80
C GLY A 19 -6.90 -8.09 6.06
N SER A 20 -5.83 -7.31 5.95
CA SER A 20 -5.32 -6.47 7.04
C SER A 20 -6.23 -5.29 7.39
N ALA A 21 -7.22 -4.97 6.56
CA ALA A 21 -8.17 -3.89 6.82
C ALA A 21 -8.93 -4.06 8.14
N ARG A 22 -9.21 -5.31 8.54
CA ARG A 22 -9.84 -5.62 9.84
C ARG A 22 -8.96 -5.23 11.04
N TYR A 23 -7.66 -5.08 10.83
CA TYR A 23 -6.65 -4.77 11.84
C TYR A 23 -5.97 -3.43 11.57
N PHE A 24 -6.65 -2.49 10.90
CA PHE A 24 -6.18 -1.12 10.62
C PHE A 24 -4.96 -1.04 9.69
N GLY A 25 -4.56 -2.15 9.06
CA GLY A 25 -3.43 -2.18 8.12
C GLY A 25 -3.79 -1.69 6.71
N ALA A 26 -5.07 -1.49 6.41
CA ALA A 26 -5.52 -0.99 5.12
C ALA A 26 -6.94 -0.42 5.20
N ASP A 27 -7.32 0.34 4.20
CA ASP A 27 -8.72 0.63 3.88
C ASP A 27 -9.17 -0.17 2.66
N ILE A 28 -10.38 -0.71 2.68
CA ILE A 28 -10.90 -1.58 1.60
C ILE A 28 -11.00 -0.80 0.29
N ALA A 29 -11.50 0.44 0.31
CA ALA A 29 -11.68 1.24 -0.90
C ALA A 29 -10.32 1.64 -1.48
N GLU A 30 -9.35 1.96 -0.63
CA GLU A 30 -7.98 2.27 -1.03
C GLU A 30 -7.31 1.08 -1.76
N ILE A 31 -7.44 -0.14 -1.22
CA ILE A 31 -6.85 -1.33 -1.85
C ILE A 31 -7.59 -1.71 -3.14
N LEU A 32 -8.92 -1.61 -3.18
CA LEU A 32 -9.68 -1.85 -4.41
C LEU A 32 -9.34 -0.83 -5.50
N LYS A 33 -9.04 0.42 -5.12
CA LYS A 33 -8.59 1.46 -6.05
C LYS A 33 -7.18 1.16 -6.57
N VAL A 34 -6.24 0.82 -5.69
CA VAL A 34 -4.88 0.43 -6.09
C VAL A 34 -4.90 -0.81 -6.99
N ALA A 35 -5.71 -1.82 -6.68
CA ALA A 35 -5.86 -3.02 -7.50
C ALA A 35 -6.32 -2.71 -8.94
N GLN A 36 -7.19 -1.72 -9.12
CA GLN A 36 -7.64 -1.25 -10.43
C GLN A 36 -6.56 -0.46 -11.20
N ASP A 37 -5.72 0.28 -10.47
CA ASP A 37 -4.76 1.20 -11.07
C ASP A 37 -3.38 0.57 -11.34
N ILE A 38 -3.07 -0.58 -10.74
CA ILE A 38 -1.84 -1.33 -10.97
C ILE A 38 -1.92 -2.04 -12.33
N ILE A 39 -0.86 -1.87 -13.14
CA ILE A 39 -0.73 -2.59 -14.39
C ILE A 39 -0.32 -4.02 -14.05
N SER A 40 -1.18 -4.98 -14.40
CA SER A 40 -0.98 -6.39 -14.09
C SER A 40 0.36 -6.92 -14.61
N GLY A 41 1.20 -7.43 -13.70
CA GLY A 41 2.54 -7.96 -14.02
C GLY A 41 3.66 -6.92 -14.11
N ASP A 42 3.35 -5.63 -13.96
CA ASP A 42 4.35 -4.56 -13.92
C ASP A 42 4.71 -4.23 -12.46
N PHE A 43 5.87 -4.73 -12.01
CA PHE A 43 6.39 -4.52 -10.65
C PHE A 43 6.67 -3.05 -10.34
N LYS A 44 7.02 -2.24 -11.35
CA LYS A 44 7.23 -0.81 -11.16
C LYS A 44 5.90 -0.12 -10.86
N SER A 45 4.84 -0.46 -11.61
CA SER A 45 3.51 0.09 -11.34
C SER A 45 3.01 -0.25 -9.93
N TRP A 46 3.25 -1.50 -9.47
CA TRP A 46 2.93 -1.91 -8.10
C TRP A 46 3.61 -1.02 -7.06
N SER A 47 4.94 -0.95 -7.12
CA SER A 47 5.75 -0.18 -6.16
C SER A 47 5.34 1.29 -6.14
N THR A 48 5.14 1.87 -7.33
CA THR A 48 4.77 3.29 -7.49
C THR A 48 3.39 3.58 -6.91
N LYS A 49 2.39 2.72 -7.18
CA LYS A 49 1.01 2.92 -6.72
C LYS A 49 0.89 2.79 -5.21
N PHE A 50 1.57 1.83 -4.60
CA PHE A 50 1.59 1.68 -3.15
C PHE A 50 2.37 2.79 -2.46
N LEU A 51 3.49 3.25 -3.03
CA LEU A 51 4.22 4.41 -2.50
C LEU A 51 3.32 5.65 -2.49
N SER A 52 2.69 5.96 -3.63
CA SER A 52 1.78 7.12 -3.71
C SER A 52 0.61 7.01 -2.73
N LEU A 53 0.09 5.80 -2.49
CA LEU A 53 -0.96 5.59 -1.50
C LEU A 53 -0.44 5.82 -0.06
N ALA A 54 0.78 5.37 0.25
CA ALA A 54 1.42 5.59 1.54
C ALA A 54 1.65 7.09 1.82
N GLU A 55 2.20 7.81 0.84
CA GLU A 55 2.42 9.26 0.92
C GLU A 55 1.11 10.01 1.05
N TRP A 56 0.10 9.64 0.26
CA TRP A 56 -1.23 10.22 0.35
C TRP A 56 -1.85 9.98 1.74
N ALA A 57 -1.72 8.77 2.29
CA ALA A 57 -2.22 8.43 3.61
C ALA A 57 -1.62 9.33 4.69
N LEU A 58 -0.30 9.60 4.64
CA LEU A 58 0.37 10.53 5.54
C LEU A 58 -0.06 11.99 5.30
N SER A 59 -0.31 12.37 4.05
CA SER A 59 -0.74 13.73 3.68
C SER A 59 -2.11 14.12 4.23
N THR A 60 -2.93 13.16 4.68
CA THR A 60 -4.23 13.46 5.30
C THR A 60 -4.10 14.02 6.73
N ILE A 61 -2.90 13.95 7.32
CA ILE A 61 -2.59 14.54 8.62
C ILE A 61 -2.25 16.02 8.41
N ASP A 62 -3.15 16.89 8.86
CA ASP A 62 -2.93 18.34 8.90
C ASP A 62 -2.24 18.72 10.22
N TYR A 63 -0.97 19.11 10.16
CA TYR A 63 -0.17 19.46 11.34
C TYR A 63 -0.70 20.67 12.13
N ASN A 64 -1.65 21.44 11.59
CA ASN A 64 -2.30 22.53 12.30
C ASN A 64 -3.52 22.06 13.12
N LYS A 65 -3.89 20.78 13.03
CA LYS A 65 -5.02 20.19 13.74
C LYS A 65 -4.56 19.25 14.85
N THR A 66 -5.40 19.14 15.88
CA THR A 66 -5.23 18.14 16.93
C THR A 66 -6.06 16.90 16.58
N TYR A 67 -5.43 15.73 16.62
CA TYR A 67 -6.07 14.44 16.40
C TYR A 67 -6.03 13.60 17.68
N ASN A 68 -7.01 12.72 17.87
CA ASN A 68 -6.89 11.70 18.91
C ASN A 68 -5.84 10.65 18.51
N LYS A 69 -5.34 9.92 19.50
CA LYS A 69 -4.32 8.88 19.28
C LYS A 69 -4.80 7.76 18.36
N ASP A 70 -6.09 7.41 18.40
CA ASP A 70 -6.63 6.35 17.55
C ASP A 70 -6.64 6.74 16.07
N THR A 71 -7.03 7.98 15.73
CA THR A 71 -6.99 8.44 14.32
C THR A 71 -5.56 8.43 13.78
N LEU A 72 -4.61 8.94 14.57
CA LEU A 72 -3.21 8.92 14.17
C LEU A 72 -2.68 7.49 14.03
N ARG A 73 -2.99 6.61 14.99
CA ARG A 73 -2.63 5.19 14.91
C ARG A 73 -3.12 4.58 13.60
N ASP A 74 -4.40 4.75 13.28
CA ASP A 74 -5.01 4.10 12.12
C ASP A 74 -4.39 4.62 10.81
N ILE A 75 -4.09 5.92 10.71
CA ILE A 75 -3.40 6.50 9.55
C ILE A 75 -1.97 5.97 9.43
N TYR A 76 -1.19 5.98 10.51
CA TYR A 76 0.19 5.53 10.48
C TYR A 76 0.30 4.01 10.22
N PHE A 77 -0.61 3.20 10.76
CA PHE A 77 -0.61 1.74 10.55
C PHE A 77 -0.89 1.36 9.09
N ARG A 78 -1.90 1.98 8.46
CA ARG A 78 -2.17 1.72 7.04
C ARG A 78 -1.05 2.28 6.16
N ALA A 79 -0.52 3.47 6.45
CA ALA A 79 0.62 4.03 5.71
C ALA A 79 1.85 3.12 5.77
N SER A 80 2.21 2.62 6.96
CA SER A 80 3.30 1.64 7.13
C SER A 80 3.08 0.37 6.32
N SER A 81 1.85 -0.14 6.30
CA SER A 81 1.50 -1.30 5.48
C SER A 81 1.65 -1.02 3.99
N TYR A 82 1.33 0.19 3.53
CA TYR A 82 1.47 0.59 2.13
C TYR A 82 2.94 0.78 1.72
N PHE A 83 3.79 1.35 2.58
CA PHE A 83 5.24 1.36 2.36
C PHE A 83 5.82 -0.05 2.22
N ARG A 84 5.43 -0.96 3.12
CA ARG A 84 5.82 -2.38 3.02
C ARG A 84 5.40 -3.00 1.69
N CYS A 85 4.21 -2.66 1.19
CA CYS A 85 3.75 -3.14 -0.12
C CYS A 85 4.54 -2.51 -1.28
N ALA A 86 4.90 -1.23 -1.17
CA ALA A 86 5.68 -0.52 -2.18
C ALA A 86 7.08 -1.12 -2.36
N ASP A 87 7.67 -1.57 -1.25
CA ASP A 87 8.99 -2.19 -1.18
C ASP A 87 9.01 -3.66 -1.67
N PHE A 88 7.93 -4.40 -1.44
CA PHE A 88 7.87 -5.87 -1.57
C PHE A 88 8.52 -6.46 -2.84
N PHE A 89 8.21 -5.92 -4.03
CA PHE A 89 8.71 -6.47 -5.30
C PHE A 89 10.06 -5.88 -5.75
N LEU A 90 10.66 -4.95 -5.01
CA LEU A 90 11.94 -4.35 -5.37
C LEU A 90 13.11 -5.32 -5.17
N HIS A 91 13.00 -6.21 -4.18
CA HIS A 91 14.05 -7.16 -3.80
C HIS A 91 14.38 -8.23 -4.86
N GLY A 92 13.62 -8.27 -5.97
CA GLY A 92 14.01 -9.05 -7.14
C GLY A 92 15.25 -8.49 -7.86
N ASN A 93 15.61 -7.23 -7.59
CA ASN A 93 16.85 -6.59 -8.01
C ASN A 93 17.54 -5.96 -6.78
N PRO A 94 18.57 -6.60 -6.21
CA PRO A 94 19.28 -6.08 -5.04
C PRO A 94 19.89 -4.68 -5.22
N ASP A 95 20.17 -4.29 -6.46
CA ASP A 95 20.74 -2.99 -6.81
C ASP A 95 19.66 -1.91 -7.05
N ASP A 96 18.38 -2.21 -6.81
CA ASP A 96 17.31 -1.24 -6.96
C ASP A 96 17.44 -0.13 -5.90
N ALA A 97 17.82 1.07 -6.35
CA ALA A 97 18.05 2.22 -5.47
C ALA A 97 16.85 2.59 -4.59
N ARG A 98 15.64 2.17 -4.96
CA ARG A 98 14.41 2.45 -4.20
C ARG A 98 14.35 1.70 -2.86
N ILE A 99 15.07 0.59 -2.70
CA ILE A 99 15.10 -0.21 -1.47
C ILE A 99 15.55 0.63 -0.25
N ASN A 100 16.45 1.60 -0.46
CA ASN A 100 16.97 2.46 0.61
C ASN A 100 16.32 3.84 0.68
N SER A 101 15.32 4.12 -0.17
CA SER A 101 14.69 5.44 -0.25
C SER A 101 13.21 5.46 0.13
N LEU A 102 12.58 4.28 0.25
CA LEU A 102 11.19 4.11 0.64
C LEU A 102 11.01 4.08 2.16
#